data_AF-E6SGY2-F1
#
_entry.id   AF-E6SGY2-F1
#
_cell.length_a   1.000
_cell.length_b   1.000
_cell.length_c   1.000
_cell.angle_alpha   90.00
_cell.angle_beta   90.00
_cell.angle_gamma   90.00
#
_symmetry.space_group_name_H-M   'P 1'
#
loop_
_entity.id
_entity.type
_entity.pdbx_description
1 polymer ?
#
loop_
_entity_poly.entity_id
_entity_poly.type
_entity_poly.pdbx_seq_one_letter_code
_entity_poly.pdbx_strand_id
1 'polypeptide(L)'
;MKAASAVEVTAARVWNLLNEGKSFYPLFNLGLLAVLVVSDPAWRRGALAGGGVGLAVALAASLPLVLAYVRWDFPLHLRWFLWPPFLAFGLLFGWPSPAALGLSAGLYLFFTVIVWGTIYYHLRTGTTLWNFLRFWKLVLKNADSTSGNAQEQLPKSFLTLAVWQHLLVAAAPQGAGAAAAGPGALAATGPGVAAAGSIAAGGTVLPTAATAGPGLPGDVGSAALPVFLFTLGTALYAAAVHRIGFNWRPAEYPDYAAAPAPLPRPSRRVVVIVIDGCRKDKLERAETPFLDWLAARGTRFDRMETVYPARTVVCFSSMFTGTYPREHGITSNLVLRLGVRVESVFDVLRRHGRQGVLLGIAHLIDAFGDDVRAITSVQHGDVVDGNIMAAARQILEQDDPDLLIVQLIATDQTGHARGVHDPQYLQRIREADAHIEAFFAWMHRHGYTRDTTFLICADHGQGDGIGGHGHLGEGERWVPFFLVGRNVARGRRVDRPHSIVSVAGTLMHLLGLPLPGRARGPVLEEALEPGAPDLAADLEGYFAGPTPARAASPVLAERGVSR
;
A
#
# COMPACT_ATOMS: atom_id res chain seq x y z
N MET A 1 -9.43 28.68 -1.04
CA MET A 1 -9.53 27.39 -0.32
C MET A 1 -9.08 27.60 1.12
N LYS A 2 -9.76 27.02 2.12
CA LYS A 2 -9.37 27.14 3.53
C LYS A 2 -8.26 26.14 3.81
N ALA A 3 -7.16 26.56 4.44
CA ALA A 3 -6.12 25.64 4.90
C ALA A 3 -6.69 24.69 5.96
N ALA A 4 -6.25 23.43 5.96
CA ALA A 4 -6.65 22.44 6.95
C ALA A 4 -6.21 22.89 8.35
N SER A 5 -7.10 22.74 9.34
CA SER A 5 -6.82 23.01 10.74
C SER A 5 -5.79 22.01 11.31
N ALA A 6 -5.10 22.41 12.38
CA ALA A 6 -4.16 21.53 13.09
C ALA A 6 -4.83 20.23 13.58
N VAL A 7 -6.12 20.30 13.92
CA VAL A 7 -6.92 19.13 14.33
C VAL A 7 -7.12 18.18 13.16
N GLU A 8 -7.48 18.68 11.97
CA GLU A 8 -7.64 17.86 10.76
C GLU A 8 -6.33 17.21 10.34
N VAL A 9 -5.22 17.95 10.40
CA VAL A 9 -3.89 17.40 10.11
C VAL A 9 -3.52 16.31 11.11
N THR A 10 -3.78 16.52 12.40
CA THR A 10 -3.51 15.54 13.44
C THR A 10 -4.38 14.30 13.28
N ALA A 11 -5.68 14.47 13.01
CA ALA A 11 -6.61 13.39 12.76
C ALA A 11 -6.20 12.58 11.52
N ALA A 12 -5.76 13.23 10.44
CA ALA A 12 -5.25 12.56 9.25
C ALA A 12 -3.97 11.76 9.53
N ARG A 13 -3.06 12.28 10.37
CA ARG A 13 -1.85 11.56 10.80
C ARG A 13 -2.16 10.35 11.67
N VAL A 14 -3.04 10.49 12.65
CA VAL A 14 -3.52 9.39 13.50
C VAL A 14 -4.24 8.34 12.66
N TRP A 15 -5.02 8.79 11.67
CA TRP A 15 -5.69 7.91 10.73
C TRP A 15 -4.69 7.07 9.92
N ASN A 16 -3.62 7.69 9.40
CA ASN A 16 -2.59 6.97 8.65
C ASN A 16 -1.93 5.87 9.50
N LEU A 17 -1.72 6.10 10.79
CA LEU A 17 -1.18 5.08 11.71
C LEU A 17 -2.12 3.86 11.87
N LEU A 18 -3.43 4.06 11.79
CA LEU A 18 -4.41 2.98 11.93
C LEU A 18 -4.82 2.32 10.59
N ASN A 19 -4.51 2.98 9.47
CA ASN A 19 -4.87 2.50 8.13
C ASN A 19 -3.74 1.69 7.47
N GLU A 20 -2.47 1.96 7.81
CA GLU A 20 -1.34 1.19 7.29
C GLU A 20 -1.12 -0.10 8.07
N GLY A 21 -0.96 -1.24 7.36
CA GLY A 21 -0.82 -2.56 7.99
C GLY A 21 0.38 -2.67 8.95
N LYS A 22 1.47 -1.95 8.66
CA LYS A 22 2.72 -1.96 9.45
C LYS A 22 2.55 -1.33 10.83
N SER A 23 1.86 -0.21 10.93
CA SER A 23 1.59 0.46 12.20
C SER A 23 0.33 -0.07 12.88
N PHE A 24 -0.66 -0.52 12.12
CA PHE A 24 -1.90 -1.09 12.66
C PHE A 24 -1.64 -2.32 13.52
N TYR A 25 -0.88 -3.30 13.04
CA TYR A 25 -0.63 -4.56 13.76
C TYR A 25 -0.14 -4.35 15.21
N PRO A 26 0.96 -3.60 15.47
CA PRO A 26 1.43 -3.39 16.83
C PRO A 26 0.46 -2.54 17.67
N LEU A 27 -0.13 -1.49 17.09
CA LEU A 27 -1.06 -0.61 17.81
C LEU A 27 -2.34 -1.34 18.24
N PHE A 28 -2.91 -2.13 17.32
CA PHE A 28 -4.11 -2.93 17.57
C PHE A 28 -3.86 -3.94 18.69
N ASN A 29 -2.75 -4.67 18.63
CA ASN A 29 -2.42 -5.68 19.64
C ASN A 29 -2.14 -5.05 21.01
N LEU A 30 -1.42 -3.92 21.07
CA LEU A 30 -1.21 -3.20 22.34
C LEU A 30 -2.52 -2.69 22.94
N GLY A 31 -3.43 -2.16 22.11
CA GLY A 31 -4.77 -1.78 22.55
C GLY A 31 -5.56 -2.97 23.10
N LEU A 32 -5.50 -4.11 22.41
CA LEU A 32 -6.16 -5.34 22.83
C LEU A 32 -5.57 -5.89 24.14
N LEU A 33 -4.25 -5.86 24.31
CA LEU A 33 -3.58 -6.21 25.56
C LEU A 33 -4.07 -5.34 26.72
N ALA A 34 -4.19 -4.03 26.52
CA ALA A 34 -4.72 -3.12 27.55
C ALA A 34 -6.16 -3.48 27.95
N VAL A 35 -7.02 -3.77 26.98
CA VAL A 35 -8.40 -4.21 27.25
C VAL A 35 -8.42 -5.53 28.03
N LEU A 36 -7.62 -6.52 27.64
CA LEU A 36 -7.54 -7.82 28.32
C LEU A 36 -6.96 -7.72 29.74
N VAL A 37 -5.93 -6.89 29.96
CA VAL A 37 -5.37 -6.63 31.30
C VAL A 37 -6.40 -5.95 32.22
N VAL A 38 -7.30 -5.12 31.68
CA VAL A 38 -8.36 -4.49 32.48
C VAL A 38 -9.51 -5.47 32.77
N SER A 39 -9.91 -6.26 31.76
CA SER A 39 -11.14 -7.07 31.79
C SER A 39 -10.95 -8.49 32.30
N ASP A 40 -9.80 -9.11 32.10
CA ASP A 40 -9.53 -10.50 32.46
C ASP A 40 -8.62 -10.56 33.71
N PRO A 41 -9.11 -11.10 34.85
CA PRO A 41 -8.31 -11.20 36.07
C PRO A 41 -7.00 -12.00 35.93
N ALA A 42 -6.94 -13.01 35.05
CA ALA A 42 -5.74 -13.80 34.84
C ALA A 42 -4.66 -12.99 34.12
N TRP A 43 -5.05 -12.27 33.05
CA TRP A 43 -4.17 -11.35 32.34
C TRP A 43 -3.66 -10.24 33.25
N ARG A 44 -4.56 -9.67 34.07
CA ARG A 44 -4.21 -8.64 35.05
C ARG A 44 -3.17 -9.11 36.06
N ARG A 45 -3.38 -10.28 36.67
CA ARG A 45 -2.46 -10.85 37.65
C ARG A 45 -1.09 -11.12 37.05
N GLY A 46 -1.04 -11.72 35.85
CA GLY A 46 0.20 -11.96 35.12
C GLY A 46 0.95 -10.69 34.75
N ALA A 47 0.23 -9.68 34.25
CA ALA A 47 0.83 -8.42 33.83
C ALA A 47 1.43 -7.64 35.02
N LEU A 48 0.74 -7.64 36.17
CA LEU A 48 1.20 -6.97 37.39
C LEU A 48 2.19 -7.80 38.22
N ALA A 49 2.43 -9.07 37.84
CA ALA A 49 3.33 -9.96 38.57
C ALA A 49 4.76 -9.38 38.66
N GLY A 50 5.36 -9.47 39.84
CA GLY A 50 6.69 -8.91 40.11
C GLY A 50 6.79 -7.40 39.90
N GLY A 51 5.68 -6.65 40.03
CA GLY A 51 5.67 -5.20 39.81
C GLY A 51 5.69 -4.80 38.32
N GLY A 52 5.21 -5.67 37.43
CA GLY A 52 5.21 -5.43 35.97
C GLY A 52 6.22 -6.27 35.20
N VAL A 53 7.01 -7.10 35.87
CA VAL A 53 8.03 -7.97 35.24
C VAL A 53 7.38 -8.99 34.30
N GLY A 54 6.22 -9.55 34.66
CA GLY A 54 5.49 -10.47 33.77
C GLY A 54 5.12 -9.83 32.44
N LEU A 55 4.64 -8.58 32.46
CA LEU A 55 4.37 -7.80 31.26
C LEU A 55 5.64 -7.49 30.46
N ALA A 56 6.72 -7.07 31.13
CA ALA A 56 7.99 -6.76 30.47
C ALA A 56 8.56 -7.99 29.74
N VAL A 57 8.51 -9.17 30.38
CA VAL A 57 8.94 -10.43 29.77
C VAL A 57 8.06 -10.81 28.58
N ALA A 58 6.74 -10.70 28.70
CA ALA A 58 5.82 -10.99 27.59
C ALA A 58 6.09 -10.12 26.36
N LEU A 59 6.32 -8.81 26.57
CA LEU A 59 6.66 -7.88 25.51
C LEU A 59 8.04 -8.20 24.90
N ALA A 60 9.06 -8.43 25.72
CA ALA A 60 10.41 -8.75 25.26
C ALA A 60 10.45 -10.07 24.48
N ALA A 61 9.77 -11.12 24.97
CA ALA A 61 9.69 -12.41 24.29
C ALA A 61 8.99 -12.33 22.94
N SER A 62 8.03 -11.40 22.77
CA SER A 62 7.33 -11.17 21.51
C SER A 62 8.09 -10.26 20.53
N LEU A 63 9.18 -9.62 20.94
CA LEU A 63 9.86 -8.61 20.13
C LEU A 63 10.36 -9.13 18.76
N PRO A 64 11.00 -10.33 18.65
CA PRO A 64 11.40 -10.85 17.34
C PRO A 64 10.22 -11.03 16.38
N LEU A 65 9.08 -11.50 16.90
CA LEU A 65 7.84 -11.68 16.16
C LEU A 65 7.29 -10.35 15.65
N VAL A 66 7.19 -9.36 16.55
CA VAL A 66 6.67 -8.04 16.22
C VAL A 66 7.55 -7.36 15.17
N LEU A 67 8.88 -7.39 15.36
CA LEU A 67 9.83 -6.83 14.40
C LEU A 67 9.72 -7.50 13.04
N ALA A 68 9.58 -8.82 12.99
CA ALA A 68 9.40 -9.56 11.74
C ALA A 68 8.12 -9.13 10.99
N TYR A 69 6.98 -9.09 11.68
CA TYR A 69 5.69 -8.78 11.08
C TYR A 69 5.49 -7.32 10.71
N VAL A 70 6.26 -6.40 11.30
CA VAL A 70 6.35 -4.99 10.88
C VAL A 70 7.34 -4.82 9.72
N ARG A 71 8.44 -5.59 9.72
CA ARG A 71 9.52 -5.48 8.72
C ARG A 71 9.12 -6.00 7.35
N TRP A 72 8.34 -7.08 7.31
CA TRP A 72 7.99 -7.79 6.08
C TRP A 72 6.50 -7.65 5.77
N ASP A 73 6.22 -7.28 4.52
CA ASP A 73 4.88 -7.33 3.94
C ASP A 73 4.59 -8.76 3.48
N PHE A 74 3.34 -9.22 3.63
CA PHE A 74 2.92 -10.55 3.19
C PHE A 74 1.86 -10.40 2.09
N PRO A 75 2.24 -10.50 0.81
CA PRO A 75 1.32 -10.50 -0.32
C PRO A 75 0.30 -11.62 -0.19
N LEU A 76 -0.81 -11.48 -0.91
CA LEU A 76 -1.98 -12.36 -0.77
C LEU A 76 -1.64 -13.86 -0.80
N HIS A 77 -0.77 -14.30 -1.73
CA HIS A 77 -0.35 -15.71 -1.83
C HIS A 77 0.55 -16.17 -0.69
N LEU A 78 1.27 -15.26 -0.02
CA LEU A 78 2.12 -15.59 1.12
C LEU A 78 1.40 -15.55 2.47
N ARG A 79 0.18 -15.00 2.55
CA ARG A 79 -0.55 -14.88 3.82
C ARG A 79 -0.93 -16.21 4.43
N TRP A 80 -1.09 -17.26 3.62
CA TRP A 80 -1.30 -18.61 4.14
C TRP A 80 -0.14 -19.09 5.02
N PHE A 81 1.08 -18.60 4.81
CA PHE A 81 2.24 -18.93 5.65
C PHE A 81 2.22 -18.26 7.03
N LEU A 82 1.29 -17.35 7.31
CA LEU A 82 1.12 -16.76 8.65
C LEU A 82 0.37 -17.67 9.62
N TRP A 83 -0.40 -18.64 9.12
CA TRP A 83 -1.16 -19.58 9.95
C TRP A 83 -0.34 -20.71 10.59
N PRO A 84 0.63 -21.35 9.90
CA PRO A 84 1.43 -22.42 10.50
C PRO A 84 2.12 -22.05 11.82
N PRO A 85 2.74 -20.87 11.99
CA PRO A 85 3.28 -20.47 13.29
C PRO A 85 2.23 -20.40 14.41
N PHE A 86 1.03 -19.90 14.13
CA PHE A 86 -0.06 -19.89 15.11
C PHE A 86 -0.47 -21.32 15.53
N LEU A 87 -0.65 -22.22 14.54
CA LEU A 87 -1.00 -23.62 14.80
C LEU A 87 0.11 -24.35 15.58
N ALA A 88 1.36 -24.14 15.18
CA ALA A 88 2.52 -24.73 15.85
C ALA A 88 2.63 -24.24 17.31
N PHE A 89 2.38 -22.96 17.57
CA PHE A 89 2.35 -22.44 18.93
C PHE A 89 1.26 -23.12 19.76
N GLY A 90 0.05 -23.26 19.22
CA GLY A 90 -1.07 -23.93 19.89
C GLY A 90 -0.76 -25.38 20.27
N LEU A 91 -0.04 -26.11 19.42
CA LEU A 91 0.40 -27.49 19.67
C LEU A 91 1.53 -27.60 20.70
N LEU A 92 2.46 -26.64 20.72
CA LEU A 92 3.65 -26.69 21.57
C LEU A 92 3.43 -26.08 22.96
N PHE A 93 2.67 -25.00 23.05
CA PHE A 93 2.52 -24.16 24.24
C PHE A 93 1.08 -24.05 24.74
N GLY A 94 0.13 -24.66 24.01
CA GLY A 94 -1.31 -24.60 24.31
C GLY A 94 -2.03 -23.48 23.57
N TRP A 95 -3.34 -23.65 23.43
CA TRP A 95 -4.21 -22.73 22.69
C TRP A 95 -4.58 -21.49 23.53
N PRO A 96 -4.64 -20.30 22.92
CA PRO A 96 -5.19 -19.11 23.58
C PRO A 96 -6.68 -19.28 23.89
N SER A 97 -7.20 -18.45 24.79
CA SER A 97 -8.59 -18.55 25.21
C SER A 97 -9.53 -18.20 24.04
N PRO A 98 -10.63 -18.96 23.85
CA PRO A 98 -11.62 -18.64 22.81
C PRO A 98 -12.20 -17.23 22.99
N ALA A 99 -12.30 -16.74 24.23
CA ALA A 99 -12.76 -15.39 24.55
C ALA A 99 -11.78 -14.31 24.04
N ALA A 100 -10.47 -14.48 24.23
CA ALA A 100 -9.47 -13.53 23.74
C ALA A 100 -9.40 -13.52 22.21
N LEU A 101 -9.46 -14.69 21.57
CA LEU A 101 -9.54 -14.81 20.10
C LEU A 101 -10.82 -14.15 19.56
N GLY A 102 -11.96 -14.42 20.19
CA GLY A 102 -13.26 -13.83 19.83
C GLY A 102 -13.26 -12.31 19.98
N LEU A 103 -12.70 -11.78 21.07
CA LEU A 103 -12.55 -10.34 21.27
C LEU A 103 -11.65 -9.71 20.20
N SER A 104 -10.51 -10.34 19.90
CA SER A 104 -9.59 -9.88 18.84
C SER A 104 -10.30 -9.82 17.49
N ALA A 105 -10.98 -10.90 17.09
CA ALA A 105 -11.68 -10.95 15.81
C ALA A 105 -12.86 -9.97 15.77
N GLY A 106 -13.62 -9.85 16.87
CA GLY A 106 -14.76 -8.96 16.98
C GLY A 106 -14.37 -7.48 16.86
N LEU A 107 -13.37 -7.04 17.65
CA LEU A 107 -12.88 -5.65 17.57
C LEU A 107 -12.26 -5.35 16.21
N TYR A 108 -11.50 -6.30 15.66
CA TYR A 108 -10.93 -6.18 14.33
C TYR A 108 -12.01 -5.99 13.26
N LEU A 109 -13.02 -6.87 13.23
CA LEU A 109 -14.10 -6.82 12.24
C LEU A 109 -14.98 -5.59 12.44
N PHE A 110 -15.28 -5.21 13.68
CA PHE A 110 -16.02 -3.99 13.98
C PHE A 110 -15.29 -2.76 13.46
N PHE A 111 -14.01 -2.60 13.80
CA PHE A 111 -13.22 -1.48 13.32
C PHE A 111 -13.12 -1.48 11.78
N THR A 112 -12.80 -2.62 11.19
CA THR A 112 -12.52 -2.74 9.76
C THR A 112 -13.78 -2.60 8.90
N VAL A 113 -14.88 -3.26 9.26
CA VAL A 113 -16.09 -3.32 8.44
C VAL A 113 -17.03 -2.15 8.74
N ILE A 114 -17.20 -1.81 10.02
CA ILE A 114 -18.17 -0.78 10.44
C ILE A 114 -17.53 0.60 10.44
N VAL A 115 -16.49 0.81 11.27
CA VAL A 115 -15.89 2.13 11.43
C VAL A 115 -15.22 2.57 10.13
N TRP A 116 -14.33 1.74 9.61
CA TRP A 116 -13.59 2.05 8.40
C TRP A 116 -14.42 1.75 7.15
N GLY A 117 -14.88 0.52 6.98
CA GLY A 117 -15.54 0.09 5.76
C GLY A 117 -16.88 0.75 5.47
N THR A 118 -17.53 1.35 6.47
CA THR A 118 -18.87 1.93 6.31
C THR A 118 -18.90 3.39 6.69
N ILE A 119 -18.63 3.75 7.95
CA ILE A 119 -18.77 5.12 8.44
C ILE A 119 -17.77 6.04 7.71
N TYR A 120 -16.50 5.65 7.67
CA TYR A 120 -15.47 6.47 7.02
C TYR A 120 -15.73 6.65 5.51
N TYR A 121 -16.01 5.57 4.77
CA TYR A 121 -16.30 5.68 3.34
C TYR A 121 -17.60 6.45 3.05
N HIS A 122 -18.62 6.32 3.90
CA HIS A 122 -19.83 7.13 3.80
C HIS A 122 -19.51 8.62 3.93
N LEU A 123 -18.72 9.00 4.94
CA LEU A 123 -18.32 10.39 5.15
C LEU A 123 -17.39 10.93 4.04
N ARG A 124 -16.49 10.08 3.50
CA ARG A 124 -15.47 10.50 2.53
C ARG A 124 -15.97 10.52 1.08
N THR A 125 -16.77 9.53 0.70
CA THR A 125 -17.13 9.26 -0.70
C THR A 125 -18.63 9.19 -0.95
N GLY A 126 -19.45 9.31 0.11
CA GLY A 126 -20.91 9.27 0.00
C GLY A 126 -21.48 7.87 -0.22
N THR A 127 -20.71 6.79 0.01
CA THR A 127 -21.21 5.41 -0.09
C THR A 127 -22.37 5.19 0.90
N THR A 128 -23.31 4.29 0.60
CA THR A 128 -24.45 4.05 1.50
C THR A 128 -24.02 3.46 2.85
N LEU A 129 -24.82 3.65 3.90
CA LEU A 129 -24.58 2.98 5.20
C LEU A 129 -24.71 1.44 5.13
N TRP A 130 -25.20 0.90 4.01
CA TRP A 130 -25.22 -0.54 3.70
C TRP A 130 -23.87 -1.05 3.16
N ASN A 131 -22.83 -0.21 3.08
CA ASN A 131 -21.54 -0.60 2.53
C ASN A 131 -20.88 -1.77 3.30
N PHE A 132 -21.22 -1.97 4.58
CA PHE A 132 -20.73 -3.10 5.38
C PHE A 132 -21.01 -4.47 4.73
N LEU A 133 -22.09 -4.59 3.94
CA LEU A 133 -22.42 -5.83 3.21
C LEU A 133 -21.47 -6.09 2.03
N ARG A 134 -20.83 -5.05 1.50
CA ARG A 134 -19.99 -5.10 0.30
C ARG A 134 -18.49 -5.06 0.63
N PHE A 135 -18.15 -4.51 1.80
CA PHE A 135 -16.76 -4.30 2.22
C PHE A 135 -15.98 -5.61 2.47
N TRP A 136 -16.66 -6.74 2.62
CA TRP A 136 -16.06 -8.05 2.87
C TRP A 136 -15.05 -8.50 1.79
N LYS A 137 -15.22 -8.06 0.54
CA LYS A 137 -14.23 -8.38 -0.50
C LYS A 137 -12.86 -7.77 -0.18
N LEU A 138 -12.82 -6.54 0.32
CA LEU A 138 -11.58 -5.90 0.76
C LEU A 138 -10.98 -6.66 1.95
N VAL A 139 -11.84 -7.04 2.91
CA VAL A 139 -11.41 -7.79 4.10
C VAL A 139 -10.73 -9.12 3.76
N LEU A 140 -11.22 -9.80 2.74
CA LEU A 140 -10.77 -11.16 2.40
C LEU A 140 -9.75 -11.19 1.27
N LYS A 141 -9.80 -10.24 0.33
CA LYS A 141 -9.07 -10.31 -0.95
C LYS A 141 -8.23 -9.09 -1.27
N ASN A 142 -8.21 -8.04 -0.42
CA ASN A 142 -7.32 -6.92 -0.69
C ASN A 142 -5.86 -7.41 -0.69
N ALA A 143 -5.16 -7.25 -1.81
CA ALA A 143 -3.76 -7.65 -1.93
C ALA A 143 -2.86 -6.81 -1.02
N ASP A 144 -3.30 -5.61 -0.63
CA ASP A 144 -2.52 -4.71 0.18
C ASP A 144 -2.41 -5.10 1.65
N SER A 145 -1.18 -5.07 2.19
CA SER A 145 -0.92 -5.04 3.62
C SER A 145 -1.48 -3.75 4.22
N THR A 146 -2.72 -3.87 4.63
CA THR A 146 -3.52 -2.83 5.29
C THR A 146 -4.06 -3.40 6.58
N SER A 147 -4.58 -2.53 7.44
CA SER A 147 -5.42 -2.96 8.56
C SER A 147 -6.65 -3.75 8.11
N GLY A 148 -7.02 -3.67 6.83
CA GLY A 148 -8.20 -4.28 6.27
C GLY A 148 -8.16 -5.79 6.05
N ASN A 149 -6.99 -6.37 5.76
CA ASN A 149 -6.95 -7.75 5.29
C ASN A 149 -6.89 -8.78 6.44
N ALA A 150 -7.96 -9.56 6.58
CA ALA A 150 -8.11 -10.53 7.66
C ALA A 150 -7.13 -11.70 7.57
N GLN A 151 -6.74 -12.12 6.36
CA GLN A 151 -5.77 -13.21 6.17
C GLN A 151 -4.36 -12.81 6.64
N GLU A 152 -4.08 -11.51 6.74
CA GLU A 152 -2.84 -11.01 7.30
C GLU A 152 -2.97 -10.68 8.79
N GLN A 153 -3.97 -9.89 9.16
CA GLN A 153 -4.04 -9.28 10.49
C GLN A 153 -4.48 -10.28 11.57
N LEU A 154 -5.42 -11.19 11.27
CA LEU A 154 -5.90 -12.16 12.26
C LEU A 154 -4.82 -13.16 12.70
N PRO A 155 -4.09 -13.87 11.82
CA PRO A 155 -3.06 -14.81 12.29
C PRO A 155 -1.92 -14.10 13.03
N LYS A 156 -1.53 -12.90 12.60
CA LYS A 156 -0.55 -12.06 13.32
C LYS A 156 -1.04 -11.73 14.74
N SER A 157 -2.29 -11.28 14.87
CA SER A 157 -2.91 -10.96 16.16
C SER A 157 -3.04 -12.19 17.05
N PHE A 158 -3.56 -13.30 16.52
CA PHE A 158 -3.80 -14.54 17.27
C PHE A 158 -2.52 -15.15 17.83
N LEU A 159 -1.44 -15.18 17.04
CA LEU A 159 -0.16 -15.66 17.53
C LEU A 159 0.42 -14.74 18.62
N THR A 160 0.32 -13.42 18.43
CA THR A 160 0.80 -12.44 19.44
C THR A 160 0.06 -12.61 20.76
N LEU A 161 -1.26 -12.78 20.70
CA LEU A 161 -2.08 -13.05 21.88
C LEU A 161 -1.77 -14.39 22.53
N ALA A 162 -1.51 -15.43 21.74
CA ALA A 162 -1.13 -16.74 22.28
C ALA A 162 0.18 -16.66 23.06
N VAL A 163 1.19 -15.97 22.52
CA VAL A 163 2.47 -15.69 23.18
C VAL A 163 2.25 -14.95 24.50
N TRP A 164 1.50 -13.84 24.48
CA TRP A 164 1.26 -13.06 25.69
C TRP A 164 0.42 -13.82 26.72
N GLN A 165 -0.65 -14.51 26.31
CA GLN A 165 -1.47 -15.27 27.23
C GLN A 165 -0.65 -16.35 27.93
N HIS A 166 0.16 -17.12 27.19
CA HIS A 166 0.99 -18.17 27.77
C HIS A 166 1.93 -17.61 28.84
N LEU A 167 2.66 -16.53 28.52
CA LEU A 167 3.63 -15.92 29.45
C LEU A 167 2.97 -15.22 30.64
N LEU A 168 1.85 -14.54 30.44
CA LEU A 168 1.15 -13.85 31.52
C LEU A 168 0.44 -14.84 32.46
N VAL A 169 -0.14 -15.92 31.94
CA VAL A 169 -0.72 -16.98 32.79
C VAL A 169 0.37 -17.69 33.59
N ALA A 170 1.53 -17.99 32.97
CA ALA A 170 2.68 -18.55 33.68
C ALA A 170 3.26 -17.61 34.74
N ALA A 171 3.15 -16.30 34.54
CA ALA A 171 3.61 -15.28 35.49
C ALA A 171 2.66 -15.04 36.67
N ALA A 172 1.38 -15.43 36.55
CA ALA A 172 0.42 -15.22 37.60
C ALA A 172 0.81 -16.06 38.84
N PRO A 173 0.88 -15.47 40.04
CA PRO A 173 1.19 -16.22 41.26
C PRO A 173 0.17 -17.35 41.44
N GLN A 174 0.64 -18.59 41.55
CA GLN A 174 -0.23 -19.71 41.91
C GLN A 174 -0.65 -19.52 43.37
N GLY A 175 -1.91 -19.18 43.60
CA GLY A 175 -2.45 -19.09 44.95
C GLY A 175 -2.50 -20.46 45.60
N ALA A 176 -1.97 -20.57 46.83
CA ALA A 176 -2.29 -21.66 47.75
C ALA A 176 -3.82 -21.68 47.97
N GLY A 177 -4.53 -22.51 47.22
CA GLY A 177 -5.98 -22.49 47.17
C GLY A 177 -6.58 -23.57 46.28
N ALA A 178 -5.93 -24.73 46.17
CA ALA A 178 -6.58 -25.98 45.80
C ALA A 178 -6.63 -26.86 47.06
N ALA A 179 -7.36 -26.40 48.08
CA ALA A 179 -7.85 -27.33 49.10
C ALA A 179 -8.84 -28.25 48.39
N ALA A 180 -8.58 -29.55 48.49
CA ALA A 180 -9.35 -30.64 47.93
C ALA A 180 -10.86 -30.35 47.85
N ALA A 181 -11.40 -30.41 46.63
CA ALA A 181 -12.83 -30.68 46.45
C ALA A 181 -13.09 -32.11 46.95
N GLY A 182 -13.35 -32.24 48.26
CA GLY A 182 -14.01 -33.42 48.79
C GLY A 182 -15.43 -33.50 48.23
N PRO A 183 -15.98 -34.71 47.97
CA PRO A 183 -17.31 -34.85 47.42
C PRO A 183 -18.34 -34.45 48.49
N GLY A 184 -18.92 -33.25 48.35
CA GLY A 184 -20.06 -32.80 49.11
C GLY A 184 -21.33 -33.49 48.62
N ALA A 185 -21.75 -34.49 49.39
CA ALA A 185 -22.90 -35.34 49.15
C ALA A 185 -24.24 -34.59 49.16
N LEU A 186 -25.14 -35.12 48.33
CA LEU A 186 -26.59 -34.96 48.39
C LEU A 186 -27.13 -35.24 49.79
N ALA A 187 -28.10 -34.43 50.19
CA ALA A 187 -28.94 -34.65 51.36
C ALA A 187 -29.72 -35.97 51.23
N ALA A 188 -29.56 -36.86 52.21
CA ALA A 188 -30.53 -37.88 52.56
C ALA A 188 -30.41 -38.24 54.05
N THR A 189 -31.56 -38.25 54.70
CA THR A 189 -31.84 -38.51 56.11
C THR A 189 -31.56 -39.94 56.56
N GLY A 190 -31.06 -40.14 57.78
CA GLY A 190 -31.16 -41.43 58.50
C GLY A 190 -30.05 -41.67 59.54
N PRO A 191 -30.35 -42.08 60.80
CA PRO A 191 -29.43 -41.95 61.92
C PRO A 191 -28.62 -43.22 62.21
N GLY A 192 -27.42 -43.07 62.80
CA GLY A 192 -26.66 -44.22 63.28
C GLY A 192 -25.33 -43.89 63.98
N VAL A 193 -25.38 -43.82 65.32
CA VAL A 193 -24.43 -44.39 66.31
C VAL A 193 -22.93 -43.98 66.26
N ALA A 194 -22.60 -43.09 67.22
CA ALA A 194 -21.57 -43.17 68.28
C ALA A 194 -20.10 -43.59 68.06
N ALA A 195 -19.27 -42.91 68.88
CA ALA A 195 -17.95 -43.25 69.44
C ALA A 195 -16.71 -42.91 68.59
N ALA A 196 -15.54 -42.53 69.14
CA ALA A 196 -15.07 -41.92 70.39
C ALA A 196 -13.52 -41.86 70.30
N GLY A 197 -12.90 -40.80 70.85
CA GLY A 197 -11.45 -40.73 71.17
C GLY A 197 -10.52 -40.46 69.98
N SER A 198 -9.37 -39.81 70.10
CA SER A 198 -8.62 -39.27 71.23
C SER A 198 -7.48 -38.39 70.66
N ILE A 199 -7.27 -37.21 71.25
CA ILE A 199 -6.01 -36.58 71.73
C ILE A 199 -4.68 -37.23 71.22
N ALA A 200 -3.60 -36.56 70.80
CA ALA A 200 -3.09 -35.20 70.97
C ALA A 200 -1.96 -34.98 69.94
N ALA A 201 -1.75 -33.75 69.46
CA ALA A 201 -0.50 -33.35 68.80
C ALA A 201 -0.01 -32.05 69.46
N GLY A 202 1.06 -32.14 70.25
CA GLY A 202 1.84 -31.01 70.74
C GLY A 202 3.03 -30.79 69.82
N GLY A 203 3.33 -29.53 69.50
CA GLY A 203 4.51 -29.16 68.73
C GLY A 203 4.35 -27.87 67.95
N THR A 204 4.21 -26.75 68.65
CA THR A 204 4.36 -25.40 68.07
C THR A 204 5.81 -25.15 67.70
N VAL A 205 6.10 -25.03 66.41
CA VAL A 205 7.32 -24.39 65.89
C VAL A 205 6.89 -23.31 64.92
N LEU A 206 7.07 -22.05 65.32
CA LEU A 206 6.96 -20.87 64.46
C LEU A 206 8.13 -20.86 63.46
N PRO A 207 7.91 -20.63 62.15
CA PRO A 207 8.96 -20.15 61.28
C PRO A 207 8.88 -18.63 61.15
N THR A 208 10.01 -18.02 61.46
CA THR A 208 10.41 -16.64 61.21
C THR A 208 10.25 -16.25 59.74
N ALA A 209 9.61 -15.11 59.50
CA ALA A 209 9.50 -14.48 58.19
C ALA A 209 10.88 -14.01 57.68
N ALA A 210 11.41 -14.71 56.68
CA ALA A 210 12.52 -14.22 55.87
C ALA A 210 11.95 -13.38 54.72
N THR A 211 12.35 -12.11 54.69
CA THR A 211 12.07 -11.17 53.61
C THR A 211 12.80 -11.58 52.34
N ALA A 212 12.06 -12.11 51.36
CA ALA A 212 12.56 -12.32 50.00
C ALA A 212 12.53 -10.99 49.22
N GLY A 213 13.67 -10.58 48.65
CA GLY A 213 13.73 -9.50 47.66
C GLY A 213 12.97 -9.85 46.37
N PRO A 214 12.87 -8.93 45.39
CA PRO A 214 12.12 -9.13 44.16
C PRO A 214 12.90 -10.06 43.22
N GLY A 215 12.93 -11.34 43.55
CA GLY A 215 13.33 -12.39 42.62
C GLY A 215 12.28 -12.52 41.53
N LEU A 216 12.73 -12.76 40.30
CA LEU A 216 11.86 -13.20 39.21
C LEU A 216 10.96 -14.34 39.74
N PRO A 217 9.62 -14.28 39.56
CA PRO A 217 8.77 -15.43 39.89
C PRO A 217 9.33 -16.64 39.14
N GLY A 218 9.66 -17.72 39.87
CA GLY A 218 10.49 -18.82 39.37
C GLY A 218 10.01 -19.47 38.07
N ASP A 219 8.72 -19.35 37.74
CA ASP A 219 8.09 -19.93 36.54
C ASP A 219 8.19 -19.04 35.29
N VAL A 220 8.43 -17.73 35.42
CA VAL A 220 8.45 -16.81 34.26
C VAL A 220 9.72 -16.99 33.44
N GLY A 221 10.86 -17.15 34.12
CA GLY A 221 12.15 -17.31 33.45
C GLY A 221 12.26 -18.62 32.67
N SER A 222 11.71 -19.71 33.20
CA SER A 222 11.72 -21.03 32.57
C SER A 222 10.79 -21.12 31.36
N ALA A 223 9.63 -20.45 31.40
CA ALA A 223 8.69 -20.37 30.29
C ALA A 223 9.13 -19.37 29.19
N ALA A 224 9.86 -18.32 29.55
CA ALA A 224 10.21 -17.24 28.61
C ALA A 224 11.19 -17.67 27.51
N LEU A 225 12.23 -18.44 27.83
CA LEU A 225 13.25 -18.80 26.84
C LEU A 225 12.70 -19.67 25.69
N PRO A 226 11.94 -20.76 25.94
CA PRO A 226 11.31 -21.54 24.87
C PRO A 226 10.41 -20.69 23.96
N VAL A 227 9.61 -19.79 24.55
CA VAL A 227 8.73 -18.89 23.79
C VAL A 227 9.54 -17.87 22.98
N PHE A 228 10.60 -17.29 23.53
CA PHE A 228 11.49 -16.39 22.80
C PHE A 228 12.19 -17.11 21.63
N LEU A 229 12.66 -18.34 21.83
CA LEU A 229 13.25 -19.14 20.74
C LEU A 229 12.21 -19.45 19.67
N PHE A 230 10.95 -19.70 20.05
CA PHE A 230 9.86 -19.87 19.10
C PHE A 230 9.55 -18.60 18.30
N THR A 231 9.48 -17.44 18.95
CA THR A 231 9.23 -16.16 18.25
C THR A 231 10.40 -15.78 17.35
N LEU A 232 11.64 -16.05 17.76
CA LEU A 232 12.82 -15.92 16.91
C LEU A 232 12.79 -16.88 15.72
N GLY A 233 12.45 -18.16 15.94
CA GLY A 233 12.27 -19.14 14.87
C GLY A 233 11.18 -18.71 13.88
N THR A 234 10.08 -18.14 14.37
CA THR A 234 9.00 -17.56 13.54
C THR A 234 9.49 -16.36 12.74
N ALA A 235 10.34 -15.51 13.32
CA ALA A 235 10.95 -14.38 12.61
C ALA A 235 11.88 -14.86 11.47
N LEU A 236 12.69 -15.89 11.71
CA LEU A 236 13.55 -16.51 10.70
C LEU A 236 12.73 -17.19 9.61
N TYR A 237 11.67 -17.89 9.99
CA TYR A 237 10.70 -18.48 9.05
C TYR A 237 10.04 -17.42 8.17
N ALA A 238 9.58 -16.30 8.75
CA ALA A 238 9.04 -15.17 8.00
C ALA A 238 10.06 -14.60 7.01
N ALA A 239 11.33 -14.45 7.43
CA ALA A 239 12.41 -14.02 6.55
C ALA A 239 12.63 -14.99 5.38
N ALA A 240 12.61 -16.30 5.64
CA ALA A 240 12.77 -17.34 4.62
C ALA A 240 11.60 -17.35 3.62
N VAL A 241 10.36 -17.31 4.12
CA VAL A 241 9.15 -17.19 3.30
C VAL A 241 9.21 -15.95 2.41
N HIS A 242 9.64 -14.81 2.97
CA HIS A 242 9.76 -13.59 2.17
C HIS A 242 10.92 -13.67 1.17
N ARG A 243 12.04 -14.31 1.50
CA ARG A 243 13.18 -14.45 0.58
C ARG A 243 12.86 -15.38 -0.60
N ILE A 244 12.12 -16.46 -0.35
CA ILE A 244 11.84 -17.51 -1.34
C ILE A 244 10.53 -17.24 -2.10
N GLY A 245 9.50 -16.75 -1.40
CA GLY A 245 8.14 -16.56 -1.93
C GLY A 245 7.88 -15.24 -2.66
N PHE A 246 8.83 -14.29 -2.66
CA PHE A 246 8.76 -13.03 -3.42
C PHE A 246 9.44 -13.10 -4.80
N ASN A 247 9.44 -14.27 -5.43
CA ASN A 247 10.05 -14.50 -6.74
C ASN A 247 9.29 -13.85 -7.93
N TRP A 248 8.11 -13.30 -7.70
CA TRP A 248 7.25 -12.66 -8.70
C TRP A 248 7.48 -11.14 -8.83
N ARG A 249 8.26 -10.54 -7.92
CA ARG A 249 8.67 -9.13 -7.98
C ARG A 249 9.48 -8.90 -9.27
N PRO A 250 9.24 -7.81 -10.02
CA PRO A 250 10.04 -7.44 -11.18
C PRO A 250 11.52 -7.48 -10.87
N ALA A 251 12.29 -8.07 -11.78
CA ALA A 251 13.75 -8.02 -11.70
C ALA A 251 14.20 -6.57 -11.83
N GLU A 252 14.99 -6.11 -10.86
CA GLU A 252 15.57 -4.77 -10.92
C GLU A 252 16.74 -4.74 -11.91
N TYR A 253 16.91 -3.64 -12.64
CA TYR A 253 18.11 -3.42 -13.43
C TYR A 253 19.35 -3.36 -12.50
N PRO A 254 20.35 -4.24 -12.73
CA PRO A 254 21.48 -4.40 -11.80
C PRO A 254 22.47 -3.23 -11.87
N ASP A 255 22.57 -2.59 -13.03
CA ASP A 255 23.53 -1.53 -13.31
C ASP A 255 22.86 -0.15 -13.38
N TYR A 256 23.67 0.90 -13.34
CA TYR A 256 23.21 2.25 -13.66
C TYR A 256 23.11 2.43 -15.17
N ALA A 257 22.14 3.22 -15.60
CA ALA A 257 21.86 3.46 -17.00
C ALA A 257 23.00 4.26 -17.64
N ALA A 258 23.44 3.81 -18.81
CA ALA A 258 24.34 4.59 -19.66
C ALA A 258 23.54 5.62 -20.47
N ALA A 259 24.10 6.81 -20.64
CA ALA A 259 23.55 7.81 -21.54
C ALA A 259 23.84 7.40 -23.00
N PRO A 260 22.84 7.31 -23.87
CA PRO A 260 23.07 7.09 -25.30
C PRO A 260 23.63 8.34 -25.98
N ALA A 261 23.97 8.21 -27.27
CA ALA A 261 24.49 9.33 -28.06
C ALA A 261 23.49 10.50 -28.10
N PRO A 262 23.93 11.76 -27.93
CA PRO A 262 23.03 12.92 -27.89
C PRO A 262 22.13 13.04 -29.13
N LEU A 263 20.89 13.51 -28.93
CA LEU A 263 19.98 13.79 -30.03
C LEU A 263 20.48 15.02 -30.82
N PRO A 264 20.48 14.99 -32.17
CA PRO A 264 20.88 16.13 -32.99
C PRO A 264 20.06 17.40 -32.72
N ARG A 265 18.77 17.21 -32.46
CA ARG A 265 17.85 18.28 -32.05
C ARG A 265 16.96 17.76 -30.92
N PRO A 266 17.31 18.01 -29.65
CA PRO A 266 16.47 17.70 -28.52
C PRO A 266 15.12 18.41 -28.59
N SER A 267 14.13 17.88 -27.88
CA SER A 267 12.82 18.51 -27.76
C SER A 267 12.91 19.78 -26.92
N ARG A 268 12.15 20.82 -27.30
CA ARG A 268 12.02 22.05 -26.50
C ARG A 268 11.23 21.79 -25.22
N ARG A 269 10.27 20.86 -25.28
CA ARG A 269 9.43 20.46 -24.16
C ARG A 269 9.18 18.96 -24.17
N VAL A 270 9.04 18.39 -22.98
CA VAL A 270 8.43 17.08 -22.78
C VAL A 270 7.21 17.23 -21.87
N VAL A 271 6.08 16.66 -22.27
CA VAL A 271 4.85 16.61 -21.46
C VAL A 271 4.52 15.17 -21.12
N VAL A 272 4.36 14.89 -19.83
CA VAL A 272 4.01 13.57 -19.31
C VAL A 272 2.59 13.63 -18.77
N ILE A 273 1.69 12.81 -19.29
CA ILE A 273 0.34 12.63 -18.76
C ILE A 273 0.26 11.24 -18.14
N VAL A 274 0.07 11.20 -16.83
CA VAL A 274 -0.08 9.98 -16.04
C VAL A 274 -1.55 9.81 -15.69
N ILE A 275 -2.19 8.76 -16.21
CA ILE A 275 -3.54 8.36 -15.81
C ILE A 275 -3.38 7.41 -14.60
N ASP A 276 -3.45 7.96 -13.40
CA ASP A 276 -3.19 7.25 -12.14
C ASP A 276 -4.09 6.02 -12.01
N GLY A 277 -3.50 4.89 -11.57
CA GLY A 277 -4.21 3.65 -11.33
C GLY A 277 -4.88 3.06 -12.58
N CYS A 278 -4.50 3.49 -13.80
CA CYS A 278 -5.09 3.01 -15.04
C CYS A 278 -4.52 1.64 -15.42
N ARG A 279 -5.37 0.62 -15.28
CA ARG A 279 -5.04 -0.76 -15.63
C ARG A 279 -5.01 -0.95 -17.15
N LYS A 280 -3.93 -1.56 -17.67
CA LYS A 280 -3.70 -1.70 -19.12
C LYS A 280 -4.83 -2.37 -19.89
N ASP A 281 -5.31 -3.54 -19.46
CA ASP A 281 -6.38 -4.26 -20.14
C ASP A 281 -7.74 -3.54 -20.08
N LYS A 282 -7.89 -2.58 -19.16
CA LYS A 282 -9.10 -1.75 -19.06
C LYS A 282 -9.04 -0.57 -20.03
N LEU A 283 -7.87 0.05 -20.19
CA LEU A 283 -7.65 1.03 -21.25
C LEU A 283 -7.90 0.40 -22.63
N GLU A 284 -7.35 -0.79 -22.88
CA GLU A 284 -7.53 -1.53 -24.15
C GLU A 284 -8.99 -1.93 -24.46
N ARG A 285 -9.89 -1.88 -23.47
CA ARG A 285 -11.32 -2.15 -23.63
C ARG A 285 -12.19 -0.90 -23.65
N ALA A 286 -11.66 0.23 -23.19
CA ALA A 286 -12.39 1.49 -23.14
C ALA A 286 -12.44 2.12 -24.54
N GLU A 287 -13.49 2.89 -24.82
CA GLU A 287 -13.59 3.67 -26.06
C GLU A 287 -12.73 4.94 -25.92
N THR A 288 -11.49 4.89 -26.36
CA THR A 288 -10.53 6.01 -26.25
C THR A 288 -10.00 6.45 -27.61
N PRO A 289 -10.85 7.01 -28.49
CA PRO A 289 -10.49 7.29 -29.88
C PRO A 289 -9.30 8.24 -30.02
N PHE A 290 -9.15 9.23 -29.15
CA PHE A 290 -8.04 10.18 -29.24
C PHE A 290 -6.71 9.55 -28.81
N LEU A 291 -6.71 8.81 -27.69
CA LEU A 291 -5.54 8.06 -27.22
C LEU A 291 -5.13 6.97 -28.21
N ASP A 292 -6.08 6.27 -28.83
CA ASP A 292 -5.80 5.28 -29.88
C ASP A 292 -5.17 5.96 -31.11
N TRP A 293 -5.70 7.10 -31.52
CA TRP A 293 -5.17 7.90 -32.62
C TRP A 293 -3.74 8.42 -32.35
N LEU A 294 -3.46 8.85 -31.11
CA LEU A 294 -2.13 9.28 -30.67
C LEU A 294 -1.16 8.10 -30.64
N ALA A 295 -1.55 6.98 -30.01
CA ALA A 295 -0.71 5.81 -29.86
C ALA A 295 -0.29 5.22 -31.22
N ALA A 296 -1.19 5.23 -32.22
CA ALA A 296 -0.88 4.80 -33.58
C ALA A 296 0.19 5.66 -34.28
N ARG A 297 0.40 6.90 -33.84
CA ARG A 297 1.41 7.84 -34.37
C ARG A 297 2.71 7.84 -33.58
N GLY A 298 2.80 7.03 -32.53
CA GLY A 298 3.95 6.98 -31.65
C GLY A 298 4.58 5.59 -31.56
N THR A 299 5.31 5.38 -30.47
CA THR A 299 5.81 4.07 -30.07
C THR A 299 5.14 3.62 -28.78
N ARG A 300 4.47 2.46 -28.83
CA ARG A 300 3.79 1.83 -27.68
C ARG A 300 4.64 0.73 -27.06
N PHE A 301 4.66 0.66 -25.74
CA PHE A 301 5.28 -0.42 -24.99
C PHE A 301 4.20 -1.35 -24.43
N ASP A 302 4.19 -2.60 -24.90
CA ASP A 302 3.16 -3.57 -24.50
C ASP A 302 3.45 -4.23 -23.16
N ARG A 303 4.72 -4.23 -22.73
CA ARG A 303 5.18 -4.83 -21.47
C ARG A 303 5.92 -3.80 -20.63
N MET A 304 5.25 -2.69 -20.31
CA MET A 304 5.74 -1.73 -19.32
C MET A 304 5.28 -2.11 -17.91
N GLU A 305 6.24 -2.39 -17.04
CA GLU A 305 6.04 -2.91 -15.69
C GLU A 305 6.26 -1.83 -14.63
N THR A 306 5.34 -1.74 -13.65
CA THR A 306 5.51 -0.86 -12.50
C THR A 306 6.56 -1.39 -11.51
N VAL A 307 6.81 -0.65 -10.42
CA VAL A 307 7.74 -1.03 -9.35
C VAL A 307 7.01 -1.68 -8.18
N TYR A 308 7.76 -2.32 -7.29
CA TYR A 308 7.24 -2.80 -6.01
C TYR A 308 7.73 -1.93 -4.83
N PRO A 309 6.85 -1.49 -3.93
CA PRO A 309 5.39 -1.64 -3.99
C PRO A 309 4.74 -0.70 -5.02
N ALA A 310 3.66 -1.16 -5.67
CA ALA A 310 2.95 -0.44 -6.73
C ALA A 310 2.02 0.65 -6.15
N ARG A 311 2.60 1.66 -5.50
CA ARG A 311 1.87 2.77 -4.84
C ARG A 311 2.25 4.08 -5.49
N THR A 312 1.29 4.98 -5.69
CA THR A 312 1.47 6.26 -6.39
C THR A 312 2.76 7.01 -6.03
N VAL A 313 3.00 7.35 -4.76
CA VAL A 313 4.18 8.15 -4.38
C VAL A 313 5.49 7.38 -4.64
N VAL A 314 5.45 6.04 -4.49
CA VAL A 314 6.58 5.14 -4.74
C VAL A 314 6.87 5.07 -6.25
N CYS A 315 5.84 4.85 -7.06
CA CYS A 315 5.94 4.76 -8.52
C CYS A 315 6.41 6.08 -9.13
N PHE A 316 5.83 7.21 -8.73
CA PHE A 316 6.28 8.54 -9.16
C PHE A 316 7.73 8.79 -8.76
N SER A 317 8.12 8.46 -7.53
CA SER A 317 9.54 8.55 -7.09
C SER A 317 10.46 7.73 -7.98
N SER A 318 10.06 6.51 -8.34
CA SER A 318 10.83 5.64 -9.24
C SER A 318 10.87 6.17 -10.68
N MET A 319 9.75 6.68 -11.20
CA MET A 319 9.67 7.26 -12.55
C MET A 319 10.57 8.48 -12.71
N PHE A 320 10.66 9.33 -11.69
CA PHE A 320 11.33 10.64 -11.79
C PHE A 320 12.71 10.71 -11.12
N THR A 321 13.16 9.62 -10.50
CA THR A 321 14.58 9.42 -10.13
C THR A 321 15.27 8.38 -11.03
N GLY A 322 14.48 7.55 -11.71
CA GLY A 322 14.95 6.46 -12.55
C GLY A 322 15.50 5.26 -11.77
N THR A 323 15.26 5.18 -10.46
CA THR A 323 15.77 4.08 -9.60
C THR A 323 14.67 3.49 -8.73
N TYR A 324 15.01 2.49 -7.92
CA TYR A 324 14.06 1.71 -7.13
C TYR A 324 13.90 2.23 -5.69
N PRO A 325 12.83 1.82 -4.97
CA PRO A 325 12.53 2.26 -3.60
C PRO A 325 13.67 2.11 -2.60
N ARG A 326 14.53 1.09 -2.78
CA ARG A 326 15.71 0.89 -1.93
C ARG A 326 16.76 2.00 -2.04
N GLU A 327 16.78 2.75 -3.14
CA GLU A 327 17.73 3.84 -3.38
C GLU A 327 17.09 5.21 -3.13
N HIS A 328 15.94 5.51 -3.75
CA HIS A 328 15.28 6.80 -3.57
C HIS A 328 14.61 6.94 -2.19
N GLY A 329 14.41 5.83 -1.46
CA GLY A 329 14.04 5.82 -0.03
C GLY A 329 12.54 5.97 0.26
N ILE A 330 11.69 6.04 -0.76
CA ILE A 330 10.23 6.14 -0.63
C ILE A 330 9.62 4.74 -0.80
N THR A 331 9.02 4.20 0.25
CA THR A 331 8.48 2.82 0.28
C THR A 331 7.00 2.73 0.64
N SER A 332 6.36 3.86 0.95
CA SER A 332 4.93 3.97 1.22
C SER A 332 4.44 5.35 0.77
N ASN A 333 3.12 5.53 0.72
CA ASN A 333 2.50 6.84 0.58
C ASN A 333 2.65 7.67 1.87
N LEU A 334 2.87 7.04 3.03
CA LEU A 334 3.30 7.73 4.25
C LEU A 334 4.82 7.92 4.23
N VAL A 335 5.26 9.14 3.97
CA VAL A 335 6.67 9.51 3.92
C VAL A 335 7.10 10.06 5.29
N LEU A 336 7.75 9.23 6.09
CA LEU A 336 8.25 9.64 7.42
C LEU A 336 9.48 10.57 7.34
N ARG A 337 10.22 10.53 6.22
CA ARG A 337 11.37 11.39 5.93
C ARG A 337 11.15 12.02 4.57
N LEU A 338 10.90 13.33 4.56
CA LEU A 338 10.59 14.11 3.36
C LEU A 338 11.76 14.08 2.37
N GLY A 339 11.43 14.13 1.08
CA GLY A 339 12.35 14.15 -0.04
C GLY A 339 12.86 12.77 -0.48
N VAL A 340 13.01 12.59 -1.79
CA VAL A 340 13.79 11.48 -2.34
C VAL A 340 15.27 11.60 -1.94
N ARG A 341 15.94 10.47 -1.71
CA ARG A 341 17.34 10.41 -1.23
C ARG A 341 18.40 10.49 -2.33
N VAL A 342 17.95 10.62 -3.57
CA VAL A 342 18.79 10.61 -4.77
C VAL A 342 18.32 11.71 -5.70
N GLU A 343 19.17 12.08 -6.65
CA GLU A 343 18.84 13.06 -7.66
C GLU A 343 17.60 12.67 -8.47
N SER A 344 16.69 13.63 -8.64
CA SER A 344 15.52 13.53 -9.51
C SER A 344 15.73 14.30 -10.82
N VAL A 345 14.81 14.11 -11.77
CA VAL A 345 14.76 14.93 -13.00
C VAL A 345 14.68 16.44 -12.70
N PHE A 346 14.01 16.84 -11.61
CA PHE A 346 13.88 18.25 -11.24
C PHE A 346 15.20 18.86 -10.78
N ASP A 347 16.03 18.08 -10.09
CA ASP A 347 17.38 18.51 -9.69
C ASP A 347 18.29 18.70 -10.91
N VAL A 348 18.21 17.80 -11.88
CA VAL A 348 18.93 17.91 -13.16
C VAL A 348 18.47 19.16 -13.91
N LEU A 349 17.16 19.38 -14.04
CA LEU A 349 16.58 20.54 -14.72
C LEU A 349 17.07 21.85 -14.09
N ARG A 350 16.92 22.00 -12.77
CA ARG A 350 17.37 23.19 -12.04
C ARG A 350 18.85 23.48 -12.25
N ARG A 351 19.70 22.46 -12.20
CA ARG A 351 21.16 22.63 -12.40
C ARG A 351 21.50 23.16 -13.79
N HIS A 352 20.67 22.88 -14.79
CA HIS A 352 20.88 23.30 -16.17
C HIS A 352 20.02 24.51 -16.57
N GLY A 353 19.46 25.24 -15.60
CA GLY A 353 18.63 26.42 -15.86
C GLY A 353 17.33 26.11 -16.60
N ARG A 354 16.82 24.88 -16.46
CA ARG A 354 15.58 24.40 -17.05
C ARG A 354 14.50 24.30 -15.98
N GLN A 355 13.24 24.38 -16.39
CA GLN A 355 12.11 24.34 -15.47
C GLN A 355 11.29 23.06 -15.65
N GLY A 356 11.02 22.38 -14.53
CA GLY A 356 10.11 21.25 -14.46
C GLY A 356 8.99 21.52 -13.47
N VAL A 357 7.77 21.10 -13.80
CA VAL A 357 6.60 21.23 -12.90
C VAL A 357 5.84 19.91 -12.87
N LEU A 358 5.52 19.44 -11.66
CA LEU A 358 4.64 18.31 -11.42
C LEU A 358 3.29 18.80 -10.89
N LEU A 359 2.24 18.63 -11.68
CA LEU A 359 0.86 18.86 -11.26
C LEU A 359 0.25 17.53 -10.80
N GLY A 360 -0.03 17.39 -9.50
CA GLY A 360 -0.51 16.14 -8.93
C GLY A 360 -0.99 16.23 -7.48
N ILE A 361 -1.28 15.09 -6.86
CA ILE A 361 -1.81 15.01 -5.50
C ILE A 361 -0.83 15.57 -4.45
N ALA A 362 -1.37 16.10 -3.36
CA ALA A 362 -0.57 16.69 -2.27
C ALA A 362 0.47 15.73 -1.66
N HIS A 363 0.24 14.41 -1.68
CA HIS A 363 1.20 13.41 -1.18
C HIS A 363 2.52 13.39 -1.96
N LEU A 364 2.56 13.92 -3.19
CA LEU A 364 3.79 14.02 -3.97
C LEU A 364 4.71 15.14 -3.46
N ILE A 365 4.18 16.13 -2.72
CA ILE A 365 4.99 17.17 -2.05
C ILE A 365 6.00 16.50 -1.12
N ASP A 366 5.59 15.44 -0.43
CA ASP A 366 6.47 14.75 0.52
C ASP A 366 7.71 14.14 -0.17
N ALA A 367 7.64 13.86 -1.47
CA ALA A 367 8.75 13.30 -2.24
C ALA A 367 9.56 14.36 -3.02
N PHE A 368 8.89 15.38 -3.59
CA PHE A 368 9.51 16.33 -4.55
C PHE A 368 9.44 17.81 -4.13
N GLY A 369 8.84 18.14 -2.98
CA GLY A 369 8.82 19.50 -2.44
C GLY A 369 8.19 20.53 -3.39
N ASP A 370 8.90 21.64 -3.62
CA ASP A 370 8.40 22.82 -4.34
C ASP A 370 8.19 22.61 -5.85
N ASP A 371 8.70 21.48 -6.40
CA ASP A 371 8.46 21.08 -7.79
C ASP A 371 6.99 20.65 -8.03
N VAL A 372 6.23 20.43 -6.95
CA VAL A 372 4.84 19.96 -7.01
C VAL A 372 3.86 21.12 -6.88
N ARG A 373 3.04 21.33 -7.91
CA ARG A 373 1.80 22.09 -7.84
C ARG A 373 0.68 21.16 -7.40
N ALA A 374 0.35 21.21 -6.11
CA ALA A 374 -0.60 20.27 -5.53
C ALA A 374 -2.07 20.62 -5.79
N ILE A 375 -2.87 19.59 -6.07
CA ILE A 375 -4.33 19.63 -6.06
C ILE A 375 -4.89 18.93 -4.83
N THR A 376 -5.98 19.45 -4.27
CA THR A 376 -6.68 18.79 -3.14
C THR A 376 -7.60 17.68 -3.67
N SER A 377 -7.49 16.46 -3.13
CA SER A 377 -8.29 15.31 -3.55
C SER A 377 -9.77 15.34 -3.11
N VAL A 378 -10.27 16.46 -2.57
CA VAL A 378 -11.61 16.60 -1.98
C VAL A 378 -12.47 17.45 -2.91
N GLN A 379 -12.75 16.92 -4.09
CA GLN A 379 -13.73 17.48 -5.02
C GLN A 379 -14.68 16.35 -5.44
N HIS A 380 -15.96 16.67 -5.62
CA HIS A 380 -16.94 15.69 -6.09
C HIS A 380 -16.49 15.13 -7.45
N GLY A 381 -16.46 13.80 -7.56
CA GLY A 381 -15.64 13.02 -8.51
C GLY A 381 -15.91 13.16 -10.01
N ASP A 382 -16.73 14.12 -10.44
CA ASP A 382 -17.06 14.33 -11.86
C ASP A 382 -16.33 15.53 -12.49
N VAL A 383 -15.59 16.34 -11.73
CA VAL A 383 -14.93 17.57 -12.24
C VAL A 383 -13.42 17.60 -12.02
N VAL A 384 -12.86 16.61 -11.31
CA VAL A 384 -11.48 16.68 -10.82
C VAL A 384 -10.45 16.70 -11.95
N ASP A 385 -10.53 15.78 -12.91
CA ASP A 385 -9.59 15.72 -14.04
C ASP A 385 -9.73 16.93 -14.98
N GLY A 386 -10.94 17.48 -15.14
CA GLY A 386 -11.16 18.73 -15.85
C GLY A 386 -10.46 19.93 -15.20
N ASN A 387 -10.52 20.03 -13.87
CA ASN A 387 -9.81 21.06 -13.11
C ASN A 387 -8.28 20.89 -13.19
N ILE A 388 -7.80 19.65 -13.18
CA ILE A 388 -6.37 19.34 -13.38
C ILE A 388 -5.92 19.83 -14.76
N MET A 389 -6.67 19.52 -15.81
CA MET A 389 -6.35 19.99 -17.15
C MET A 389 -6.41 21.52 -17.28
N ALA A 390 -7.32 22.19 -16.56
CA ALA A 390 -7.34 23.65 -16.51
C ALA A 390 -6.10 24.23 -15.80
N ALA A 391 -5.67 23.64 -14.70
CA ALA A 391 -4.44 24.03 -14.00
C ALA A 391 -3.18 23.76 -14.86
N ALA A 392 -3.15 22.67 -15.62
CA ALA A 392 -2.06 22.39 -16.56
C ALA A 392 -1.91 23.49 -17.63
N ARG A 393 -3.04 24.04 -18.12
CA ARG A 393 -3.02 25.18 -19.06
C ARG A 393 -2.43 26.43 -18.42
N GLN A 394 -2.87 26.74 -17.19
CA GLN A 394 -2.33 27.89 -16.44
C GLN A 394 -0.83 27.78 -16.21
N ILE A 395 -0.34 26.58 -15.86
CA ILE A 395 1.10 26.33 -15.71
C ILE A 395 1.83 26.57 -17.04
N LEU A 396 1.31 26.10 -18.17
CA LEU A 396 1.94 26.38 -19.47
C LEU A 396 1.98 27.87 -19.80
N GLU A 397 0.91 28.62 -19.50
CA GLU A 397 0.84 30.06 -19.77
C GLU A 397 1.73 30.90 -18.85
N GLN A 398 1.84 30.52 -17.57
CA GLN A 398 2.54 31.30 -16.55
C GLN A 398 4.02 30.91 -16.42
N ASP A 399 4.30 29.62 -16.45
CA ASP A 399 5.60 29.04 -16.12
C ASP A 399 6.39 28.58 -17.38
N ASP A 400 5.72 28.35 -18.52
CA ASP A 400 6.30 27.81 -19.78
C ASP A 400 7.35 26.67 -19.59
N PRO A 401 7.09 25.63 -18.76
CA PRO A 401 8.13 24.68 -18.36
C PRO A 401 8.67 23.83 -19.53
N ASP A 402 9.94 23.42 -19.41
CA ASP A 402 10.59 22.44 -20.29
C ASP A 402 10.06 21.01 -20.02
N LEU A 403 9.72 20.70 -18.78
CA LEU A 403 9.06 19.45 -18.38
C LEU A 403 7.76 19.73 -17.64
N LEU A 404 6.63 19.27 -18.18
CA LEU A 404 5.34 19.30 -17.49
C LEU A 404 4.87 17.87 -17.23
N ILE A 405 4.62 17.53 -15.97
CA ILE A 405 4.02 16.26 -15.56
C ILE A 405 2.61 16.53 -15.04
N VAL A 406 1.61 15.85 -15.57
CA VAL A 406 0.19 16.00 -15.19
C VAL A 406 -0.35 14.64 -14.74
N GLN A 407 -0.79 14.55 -13.49
CA GLN A 407 -1.42 13.37 -12.92
C GLN A 407 -2.96 13.52 -12.96
N LEU A 408 -3.64 12.67 -13.70
CA LEU A 408 -5.10 12.50 -13.66
C LEU A 408 -5.47 11.45 -12.61
N ILE A 409 -6.47 11.71 -11.78
CA ILE A 409 -6.72 10.91 -10.56
C ILE A 409 -8.09 10.25 -10.51
N ALA A 410 -9.04 10.62 -11.39
CA ALA A 410 -10.41 10.11 -11.30
C ALA A 410 -10.50 8.59 -11.52
N THR A 411 -9.62 8.03 -12.37
CA THR A 411 -9.56 6.59 -12.66
C THR A 411 -9.15 5.80 -11.42
N ASP A 412 -8.04 6.17 -10.76
CA ASP A 412 -7.61 5.52 -9.52
C ASP A 412 -8.65 5.67 -8.40
N GLN A 413 -9.16 6.88 -8.18
CA GLN A 413 -10.19 7.13 -7.15
C GLN A 413 -11.43 6.25 -7.33
N THR A 414 -11.87 6.07 -8.57
CA THR A 414 -13.01 5.20 -8.90
C THR A 414 -12.66 3.73 -8.73
N GLY A 415 -11.45 3.32 -9.10
CA GLY A 415 -10.92 1.97 -8.83
C GLY A 415 -10.90 1.68 -7.33
N HIS A 416 -10.47 2.64 -6.52
CA HIS A 416 -10.49 2.54 -5.07
C HIS A 416 -11.89 2.47 -4.48
N ALA A 417 -12.84 3.26 -4.98
CA ALA A 417 -14.18 3.33 -4.40
C ALA A 417 -15.12 2.19 -4.87
N ARG A 418 -14.99 1.76 -6.12
CA ARG A 418 -15.95 0.87 -6.80
C ARG A 418 -15.32 -0.37 -7.43
N GLY A 419 -14.02 -0.32 -7.68
CA GLY A 419 -13.26 -1.39 -8.30
C GLY A 419 -13.33 -1.42 -9.82
N VAL A 420 -12.36 -2.10 -10.42
CA VAL A 420 -12.11 -2.13 -11.88
C VAL A 420 -13.19 -2.81 -12.73
N HIS A 421 -14.18 -3.45 -12.11
CA HIS A 421 -15.30 -4.10 -12.80
C HIS A 421 -16.57 -3.25 -12.79
N ASP A 422 -16.59 -2.15 -12.03
CA ASP A 422 -17.68 -1.19 -12.10
C ASP A 422 -17.63 -0.47 -13.46
N PRO A 423 -18.74 -0.35 -14.21
CA PRO A 423 -18.77 0.36 -15.48
C PRO A 423 -18.25 1.81 -15.39
N GLN A 424 -18.34 2.44 -14.21
CA GLN A 424 -17.79 3.77 -14.00
C GLN A 424 -16.27 3.83 -14.14
N TYR A 425 -15.55 2.74 -13.86
CA TYR A 425 -14.09 2.72 -14.06
C TYR A 425 -13.73 2.92 -15.54
N LEU A 426 -14.41 2.22 -16.45
CA LEU A 426 -14.25 2.44 -17.89
C LEU A 426 -14.75 3.84 -18.32
N GLN A 427 -15.83 4.33 -17.70
CA GLN A 427 -16.32 5.68 -17.94
C GLN A 427 -15.26 6.74 -17.60
N ARG A 428 -14.55 6.63 -16.47
CA ARG A 428 -13.47 7.56 -16.11
C ARG A 428 -12.30 7.51 -17.11
N ILE A 429 -12.00 6.34 -17.67
CA ILE A 429 -10.99 6.22 -18.74
C ILE A 429 -11.44 6.97 -20.01
N ARG A 430 -12.72 6.85 -20.40
CA ARG A 430 -13.28 7.60 -21.55
C ARG A 430 -13.29 9.11 -21.31
N GLU A 431 -13.54 9.54 -20.08
CA GLU A 431 -13.48 10.96 -19.70
C GLU A 431 -12.03 11.48 -19.73
N ALA A 432 -11.06 10.68 -19.30
CA ALA A 432 -9.65 11.02 -19.41
C ALA A 432 -9.23 11.22 -20.89
N ASP A 433 -9.66 10.34 -21.80
CA ASP A 433 -9.45 10.50 -23.25
C ASP A 433 -9.98 11.85 -23.77
N ALA A 434 -11.23 12.20 -23.46
CA ALA A 434 -11.84 13.46 -23.86
C ALA A 434 -11.15 14.69 -23.24
N HIS A 435 -10.71 14.60 -21.98
CA HIS A 435 -9.95 15.65 -21.31
C HIS A 435 -8.58 15.87 -21.95
N ILE A 436 -7.89 14.79 -22.29
CA ILE A 436 -6.59 14.81 -22.98
C ILE A 436 -6.76 15.40 -24.39
N GLU A 437 -7.79 15.00 -25.15
CA GLU A 437 -8.11 15.58 -26.46
C GLU A 437 -8.30 17.10 -26.38
N ALA A 438 -9.14 17.56 -25.46
CA ALA A 438 -9.41 18.99 -25.26
C ALA A 438 -8.14 19.76 -24.86
N PHE A 439 -7.24 19.14 -24.09
CA PHE A 439 -5.96 19.72 -23.71
C PHE A 439 -5.01 19.82 -24.91
N PHE A 440 -4.87 18.77 -25.72
CA PHE A 440 -4.08 18.79 -26.96
C PHE A 440 -4.60 19.83 -27.95
N ALA A 441 -5.91 19.94 -28.11
CA ALA A 441 -6.53 20.95 -28.98
C ALA A 441 -6.16 22.37 -28.54
N TRP A 442 -6.21 22.63 -27.22
CA TRP A 442 -5.80 23.91 -26.66
C TRP A 442 -4.29 24.15 -26.85
N MET A 443 -3.44 23.18 -26.52
CA MET A 443 -1.99 23.29 -26.68
C MET A 443 -1.60 23.58 -28.13
N HIS A 444 -2.24 22.90 -29.08
CA HIS A 444 -1.98 23.07 -30.50
C HIS A 444 -2.29 24.49 -30.98
N ARG A 445 -3.47 25.02 -30.62
CA ARG A 445 -3.87 26.40 -30.96
C ARG A 445 -2.93 27.46 -30.39
N HIS A 446 -2.32 27.20 -29.24
CA HIS A 446 -1.39 28.13 -28.58
C HIS A 446 0.08 27.84 -28.93
N GLY A 447 0.35 26.89 -29.84
CA GLY A 447 1.70 26.58 -30.31
C GLY A 447 2.54 25.71 -29.37
N TYR A 448 1.99 25.25 -28.25
CA TYR A 448 2.70 24.43 -27.26
C TYR A 448 3.00 23.00 -27.73
N THR A 449 2.46 22.56 -28.87
CA THR A 449 2.76 21.24 -29.46
C THR A 449 4.00 21.24 -30.37
N ARG A 450 4.53 22.41 -30.72
CA ARG A 450 5.74 22.53 -31.54
C ARG A 450 6.96 22.09 -30.75
N ASP A 451 7.87 21.36 -31.39
CA ASP A 451 9.09 20.83 -30.79
C ASP A 451 8.87 20.08 -29.45
N THR A 452 7.70 19.46 -29.30
CA THR A 452 7.30 18.80 -28.06
C THR A 452 7.20 17.28 -28.24
N THR A 453 7.66 16.55 -27.22
CA THR A 453 7.44 15.11 -27.07
C THR A 453 6.42 14.88 -25.96
N PHE A 454 5.54 13.90 -26.15
CA PHE A 454 4.54 13.51 -25.18
C PHE A 454 4.77 12.07 -24.71
N LEU A 455 4.64 11.85 -23.41
CA LEU A 455 4.55 10.53 -22.79
C LEU A 455 3.16 10.38 -22.17
N ILE A 456 2.42 9.36 -22.59
CA ILE A 456 1.14 9.00 -21.98
C ILE A 456 1.31 7.64 -21.32
N CYS A 457 1.07 7.58 -20.02
CA CYS A 457 1.30 6.37 -19.23
C CYS A 457 0.39 6.25 -18.01
N ALA A 458 0.54 5.16 -17.27
CA ALA A 458 0.13 5.04 -15.88
C ALA A 458 1.32 4.67 -15.00
N ASP A 459 1.21 4.95 -13.71
CA ASP A 459 2.20 4.63 -12.69
C ASP A 459 2.03 3.21 -12.15
N HIS A 460 0.80 2.77 -11.94
CA HIS A 460 0.40 1.39 -11.66
C HIS A 460 -1.00 1.10 -12.22
N GLY A 461 -1.37 -0.18 -12.30
CA GLY A 461 -2.75 -0.59 -12.53
C GLY A 461 -3.56 -0.68 -11.25
N GLN A 462 -4.61 -1.50 -11.24
CA GLN A 462 -5.50 -1.69 -10.10
C GLN A 462 -5.90 -3.17 -10.01
N GLY A 463 -5.90 -3.71 -8.79
CA GLY A 463 -6.25 -5.09 -8.47
C GLY A 463 -7.74 -5.40 -8.65
N ASP A 464 -8.08 -6.69 -8.55
CA ASP A 464 -9.44 -7.16 -8.76
C ASP A 464 -10.36 -6.84 -7.57
N GLY A 465 -10.95 -5.65 -7.55
CA GLY A 465 -11.92 -5.24 -6.54
C GLY A 465 -11.79 -3.77 -6.16
N ILE A 466 -12.50 -3.41 -5.09
CA ILE A 466 -12.39 -2.10 -4.44
C ILE A 466 -11.02 -2.03 -3.77
N GLY A 467 -10.32 -0.89 -3.87
CA GLY A 467 -9.25 -0.52 -2.96
C GLY A 467 -7.96 -1.35 -3.01
N GLY A 468 -7.53 -1.88 -4.16
CA GLY A 468 -6.39 -2.79 -4.22
C GLY A 468 -5.29 -2.35 -5.18
N HIS A 469 -4.23 -1.70 -4.68
CA HIS A 469 -2.94 -1.64 -5.37
C HIS A 469 -1.77 -1.37 -4.40
N GLY A 470 -0.60 -1.95 -4.72
CA GLY A 470 0.60 -1.86 -3.90
C GLY A 470 1.34 -3.18 -3.78
N HIS A 471 0.71 -4.28 -4.19
CA HIS A 471 1.26 -5.63 -4.11
C HIS A 471 1.33 -6.30 -5.48
N LEU A 472 1.39 -5.51 -6.55
CA LEU A 472 1.76 -5.95 -7.90
C LEU A 472 0.92 -7.15 -8.38
N GLY A 473 -0.35 -7.24 -7.98
CA GLY A 473 -1.29 -8.19 -8.57
C GLY A 473 -1.29 -8.09 -10.09
N GLU A 474 -1.77 -9.12 -10.80
CA GLU A 474 -1.70 -9.16 -12.27
C GLU A 474 -2.27 -7.89 -12.92
N GLY A 475 -3.37 -7.36 -12.37
CA GLY A 475 -3.99 -6.11 -12.83
C GLY A 475 -3.27 -4.82 -12.45
N GLU A 476 -2.34 -4.85 -11.49
CA GLU A 476 -1.54 -3.71 -11.05
C GLU A 476 -0.22 -3.59 -11.82
N ARG A 477 0.29 -4.74 -12.29
CA ARG A 477 1.66 -4.90 -12.78
C ARG A 477 1.93 -4.18 -14.10
N TRP A 478 1.05 -4.34 -15.08
CA TRP A 478 1.24 -3.82 -16.44
C TRP A 478 0.47 -2.52 -16.63
N VAL A 479 1.17 -1.49 -17.09
CA VAL A 479 0.61 -0.15 -17.27
C VAL A 479 0.54 0.25 -18.75
N PRO A 480 -0.46 1.04 -19.16
CA PRO A 480 -0.40 1.79 -20.42
C PRO A 480 0.88 2.61 -20.51
N PHE A 481 1.52 2.59 -21.68
CA PHE A 481 2.72 3.38 -21.91
C PHE A 481 2.97 3.59 -23.41
N PHE A 482 2.99 4.84 -23.86
CA PHE A 482 3.44 5.18 -25.21
C PHE A 482 4.02 6.60 -25.28
N LEU A 483 4.98 6.76 -26.18
CA LEU A 483 5.62 8.04 -26.52
C LEU A 483 5.10 8.49 -27.88
N VAL A 484 4.98 9.80 -28.10
CA VAL A 484 4.61 10.38 -29.40
C VAL A 484 5.17 11.80 -29.56
N GLY A 485 5.48 12.22 -30.79
CA GLY A 485 5.95 13.57 -31.11
C GLY A 485 7.42 13.63 -31.51
N ARG A 486 8.07 14.77 -31.26
CA ARG A 486 9.45 15.05 -31.68
C ARG A 486 10.39 13.91 -31.23
N ASN A 487 11.27 13.47 -32.12
CA ASN A 487 12.26 12.39 -31.90
C ASN A 487 11.69 11.00 -31.58
N VAL A 488 10.37 10.78 -31.74
CA VAL A 488 9.74 9.48 -31.48
C VAL A 488 9.41 8.77 -32.79
N ALA A 489 9.74 7.49 -32.85
CA ALA A 489 9.41 6.64 -33.99
C ALA A 489 7.89 6.42 -34.08
N ARG A 490 7.36 6.42 -35.31
CA ARG A 490 5.92 6.29 -35.58
C ARG A 490 5.50 4.84 -35.82
N GLY A 491 4.31 4.48 -35.33
CA GLY A 491 3.66 3.20 -35.61
C GLY A 491 4.39 1.98 -35.05
N ARG A 492 5.31 2.16 -34.09
CA ARG A 492 6.09 1.07 -33.50
C ARG A 492 5.41 0.50 -32.27
N ARG A 493 5.59 -0.81 -32.07
CA ARG A 493 5.23 -1.51 -30.84
C ARG A 493 6.44 -2.26 -30.31
N VAL A 494 6.72 -2.10 -29.03
CA VAL A 494 7.81 -2.75 -28.31
C VAL A 494 7.19 -3.75 -27.34
N ASP A 495 7.46 -5.03 -27.57
CA ASP A 495 7.00 -6.13 -26.72
C ASP A 495 8.03 -6.54 -25.66
N ARG A 496 9.28 -6.07 -25.77
CA ARG A 496 10.32 -6.29 -24.77
C ARG A 496 9.86 -5.73 -23.40
N PRO A 497 10.06 -6.46 -22.30
CA PRO A 497 9.75 -5.94 -20.97
C PRO A 497 10.64 -4.75 -20.59
N HIS A 498 9.99 -3.67 -20.16
CA HIS A 498 10.63 -2.52 -19.55
C HIS A 498 9.97 -2.19 -18.23
N SER A 499 10.62 -1.39 -17.41
CA SER A 499 10.02 -0.85 -16.18
C SER A 499 9.92 0.66 -16.22
N ILE A 500 8.92 1.21 -15.52
CA ILE A 500 8.67 2.65 -15.38
C ILE A 500 9.88 3.44 -14.84
N VAL A 501 10.87 2.78 -14.23
CA VAL A 501 12.17 3.41 -13.90
C VAL A 501 12.93 3.93 -15.12
N SER A 502 12.57 3.50 -16.33
CA SER A 502 13.15 3.98 -17.60
C SER A 502 12.67 5.38 -17.98
N VAL A 503 11.67 5.92 -17.27
CA VAL A 503 11.07 7.24 -17.55
C VAL A 503 12.11 8.35 -17.37
N ALA A 504 12.72 8.50 -16.19
CA ALA A 504 13.63 9.62 -15.90
C ALA A 504 14.75 9.77 -16.94
N GLY A 505 15.44 8.66 -17.25
CA GLY A 505 16.53 8.68 -18.22
C GLY A 505 16.06 9.06 -19.62
N THR A 506 14.90 8.53 -20.04
CA THR A 506 14.30 8.84 -21.33
C THR A 506 13.88 10.31 -21.43
N LEU A 507 13.27 10.88 -20.39
CA LEU A 507 12.87 12.28 -20.37
C LEU A 507 14.08 13.22 -20.47
N MET A 508 15.14 12.95 -19.70
CA MET A 508 16.36 13.76 -19.74
C MET A 508 17.04 13.66 -21.11
N HIS A 509 17.11 12.46 -21.68
CA HIS A 509 17.69 12.27 -23.00
C HIS A 509 16.92 13.04 -24.09
N LEU A 510 15.58 13.01 -24.06
CA LEU A 510 14.72 13.77 -24.98
C LEU A 510 14.92 15.30 -24.87
N LEU A 511 15.20 15.80 -23.67
CA LEU A 511 15.52 17.21 -23.41
C LEU A 511 16.99 17.57 -23.68
N GLY A 512 17.84 16.59 -24.02
CA GLY A 512 19.27 16.80 -24.23
C GLY A 512 20.04 17.07 -22.94
N LEU A 513 19.55 16.54 -21.82
CA LEU A 513 20.14 16.70 -20.49
C LEU A 513 20.81 15.41 -19.99
N PRO A 514 21.77 15.51 -19.06
CA PRO A 514 22.32 14.34 -18.37
C PRO A 514 21.25 13.53 -17.63
N LEU A 515 21.44 12.22 -17.53
CA LEU A 515 20.58 11.36 -16.72
C LEU A 515 20.81 11.65 -15.23
N PRO A 516 19.80 11.44 -14.35
CA PRO A 516 20.04 11.48 -12.91
C PRO A 516 21.11 10.47 -12.49
N GLY A 517 22.02 10.86 -11.60
CA GLY A 517 23.27 10.12 -11.33
C GLY A 517 23.10 8.70 -10.75
N ARG A 518 21.89 8.33 -10.31
CA ARG A 518 21.54 6.97 -9.86
C ARG A 518 20.44 6.31 -10.67
N ALA A 519 20.12 6.84 -11.85
CA ALA A 519 19.15 6.21 -12.75
C ALA A 519 19.64 4.81 -13.15
N ARG A 520 18.76 3.81 -13.01
CA ARG A 520 18.97 2.41 -13.38
C ARG A 520 18.16 2.01 -14.60
N GLY A 521 16.99 2.62 -14.79
CA GLY A 521 16.17 2.38 -15.96
C GLY A 521 16.89 2.83 -17.23
N PRO A 522 17.09 1.96 -18.23
CA PRO A 522 17.74 2.34 -19.47
C PRO A 522 16.91 3.40 -20.21
N VAL A 523 17.56 4.20 -21.04
CA VAL A 523 16.83 5.05 -22.00
C VAL A 523 16.08 4.13 -22.96
N LEU A 524 14.81 4.46 -23.24
CA LEU A 524 13.97 3.71 -24.16
C LEU A 524 14.32 4.02 -25.63
N GLU A 525 15.54 3.68 -26.03
CA GLU A 525 16.08 3.93 -27.37
C GLU A 525 15.23 3.31 -28.47
N GLU A 526 14.54 2.20 -28.18
CA GLU A 526 13.63 1.51 -29.10
C GLU A 526 12.48 2.43 -29.58
N ALA A 527 12.12 3.43 -28.79
CA ALA A 527 11.10 4.43 -29.12
C ALA A 527 11.62 5.62 -29.93
N LEU A 528 12.93 5.76 -30.07
CA LEU A 528 13.52 6.97 -30.61
C LEU A 528 13.77 6.85 -32.12
N GLU A 529 13.53 7.96 -32.81
CA GLU A 529 13.92 8.18 -34.20
C GLU A 529 14.45 9.62 -34.30
N PRO A 530 15.77 9.83 -34.13
CA PRO A 530 16.36 11.16 -34.09
C PRO A 530 15.98 12.01 -35.31
N GLY A 531 15.43 13.19 -35.07
CA GLY A 531 14.98 14.10 -36.12
C GLY A 531 13.54 13.89 -36.58
N ALA A 532 12.82 12.88 -36.08
CA ALA A 532 11.39 12.70 -36.37
C ALA A 532 10.59 13.99 -36.04
N PRO A 533 9.57 14.35 -36.85
CA PRO A 533 8.79 15.57 -36.67
C PRO A 533 7.98 15.57 -35.37
N ASP A 534 7.57 16.76 -34.93
CA ASP A 534 6.55 16.89 -33.87
C ASP A 534 5.14 16.55 -34.41
N LEU A 535 4.12 16.72 -33.57
CA LEU A 535 2.72 16.41 -33.90
C LEU A 535 1.95 17.56 -34.55
N ALA A 536 2.57 18.72 -34.85
CA ALA A 536 1.82 19.90 -35.25
C ALA A 536 0.98 19.66 -36.51
N ALA A 537 1.55 19.05 -37.55
CA ALA A 537 0.83 18.75 -38.79
C ALA A 537 -0.28 17.69 -38.60
N ASP A 538 -0.04 16.67 -37.77
CA ASP A 538 -1.05 15.64 -37.50
C ASP A 538 -2.25 16.20 -36.75
N LEU A 539 -2.00 17.07 -35.76
CA LEU A 539 -3.06 17.69 -34.96
C LEU A 539 -3.85 18.71 -35.78
N GLU A 540 -3.21 19.46 -36.68
CA GLU A 540 -3.91 20.32 -37.64
C GLU A 540 -4.90 19.49 -38.46
N GLY A 541 -4.45 18.36 -39.04
CA GLY A 541 -5.31 17.45 -39.80
C GLY A 541 -6.42 16.81 -38.97
N TYR A 542 -6.12 16.42 -37.72
CA TYR A 542 -7.10 15.82 -36.81
C TYR A 542 -8.22 16.79 -36.44
N PHE A 543 -7.86 18.04 -36.09
CA PHE A 543 -8.84 19.05 -35.66
C PHE A 543 -9.51 19.81 -36.82
N ALA A 544 -8.94 19.78 -38.03
CA ALA A 544 -9.57 20.34 -39.23
C ALA A 544 -10.59 19.38 -39.87
N GLY A 545 -10.50 18.08 -39.62
CA GLY A 545 -11.45 17.08 -40.12
C GLY A 545 -12.85 17.24 -39.51
N PRO A 546 -13.91 16.70 -40.14
CA PRO A 546 -15.20 16.58 -39.48
C PRO A 546 -14.98 15.82 -38.17
N THR A 547 -15.41 16.39 -37.04
CA THR A 547 -15.35 15.72 -35.73
C THR A 547 -15.79 14.28 -35.94
N PRO A 548 -15.00 13.26 -35.54
CA PRO A 548 -15.47 11.89 -35.63
C PRO A 548 -16.85 11.89 -34.97
N ALA A 549 -17.90 11.64 -35.74
CA ALA A 549 -19.16 11.26 -35.16
C ALA A 549 -18.79 10.16 -34.17
N ARG A 550 -19.19 10.30 -32.90
CA ARG A 550 -18.98 9.28 -31.86
C ARG A 550 -19.56 7.98 -32.39
N ALA A 551 -18.76 7.25 -33.15
CA ALA A 551 -19.18 6.08 -33.87
C ALA A 551 -19.34 5.06 -32.76
N ALA A 552 -20.57 4.62 -32.55
CA ALA A 552 -20.82 3.39 -31.80
C ALA A 552 -19.90 2.33 -32.42
N SER A 553 -18.83 1.99 -31.70
CA SER A 553 -17.78 1.15 -32.23
C SER A 553 -18.36 -0.26 -32.44
N PRO A 554 -18.27 -0.84 -33.65
CA PRO A 554 -18.68 -2.21 -33.89
C PRO A 554 -17.58 -3.15 -33.39
N VAL A 555 -17.41 -3.23 -32.07
CA VAL A 555 -16.52 -4.22 -31.42
C VAL A 555 -17.28 -4.94 -30.32
N LEU A 556 -18.45 -5.48 -30.67
CA LEU A 556 -19.14 -6.52 -29.90
C LEU A 556 -19.71 -7.65 -30.78
N ALA A 557 -19.33 -7.69 -32.07
CA ALA A 557 -19.57 -8.85 -32.92
C ALA A 557 -18.22 -9.53 -33.17
N GLU A 558 -18.18 -10.86 -33.00
CA GLU A 558 -17.01 -11.73 -33.19
C GLU A 558 -16.01 -11.86 -32.03
N ARG A 559 -16.49 -12.25 -30.84
CA ARG A 559 -15.92 -13.43 -30.14
C ARG A 559 -17.05 -14.17 -29.44
N GLY A 560 -17.60 -15.17 -30.12
CA GLY A 560 -18.46 -16.15 -29.49
C GLY A 560 -17.71 -16.86 -28.37
N VAL A 561 -18.11 -16.62 -27.13
CA VAL A 561 -17.78 -17.49 -26.00
C VAL A 561 -19.05 -18.27 -25.72
N SER A 562 -19.04 -19.53 -26.17
CA SER A 562 -19.95 -20.53 -25.66
C SER A 562 -19.63 -20.79 -24.18
N ARG A 563 -20.70 -20.83 -23.37
CA ARG A 563 -20.84 -21.22 -21.95
C ARG A 563 -20.85 -20.10 -20.93
#